data_AF-A0AAD5PCU2-F1
#
_entry.id   AF-A0AAD5PCU2-F1
#
_cell.length_a   1.000
_cell.length_b   1.000
_cell.length_c   1.000
_cell.angle_alpha   90.00
_cell.angle_beta   90.00
_cell.angle_gamma   90.00
#
_symmetry.space_group_name_H-M   'P 1'
#
loop_
_entity.id
_entity.type
_entity.pdbx_description
1 polymer ?
#
loop_
_entity_poly.entity_id
_entity_poly.type
_entity_poly.pdbx_seq_one_letter_code
_entity_poly.pdbx_strand_id
1 'polypeptide(L)'
;MPKLRYKDHPHSEDKKHKRKKKKHKKRERSRSPSRHRRKHRYYDPPKLYEDESGWSPPPQTTHHDSEEAEWRERLFSAMADDEGQDPFYSQYDEYGGIGGSHNGRSKIDTMNDEEYREYIASQMFRRKNAEAIEWEEAMAAEAKRKEKQRKEAQERVREEEARIQKERERQERILRHIKIQESRSTYDKQWEHMETATVVTKKDIPWPIAPGTSFSRQSVKEFLVSVSGSLGDNKKAVRKEQLRYHPDKFTHRVFRKFEGSEKEKKSLTIKTNELSGWLNELWQELNDG
;
A
#
# COMPACT_ATOMS: atom_id res chain seq x y z
N MET A 1 14.24 34.93 14.54
CA MET A 1 13.41 33.81 15.07
C MET A 1 11.99 33.96 14.55
N PRO A 2 11.51 33.13 13.62
CA PRO A 2 10.13 33.22 13.12
C PRO A 2 9.18 32.48 14.08
N LYS A 3 8.13 33.17 14.54
CA LYS A 3 7.07 32.64 15.40
C LYS A 3 6.08 31.80 14.56
N LEU A 4 6.03 30.50 14.81
CA LEU A 4 5.04 29.59 14.24
C LEU A 4 3.65 29.92 14.81
N ARG A 5 2.73 30.36 13.94
CA ARG A 5 1.30 30.52 14.24
C ARG A 5 0.58 29.20 13.99
N TYR A 6 0.01 28.61 15.04
CA TYR A 6 -0.95 27.51 14.91
C TYR A 6 -2.27 28.06 14.33
N LYS A 7 -2.83 27.32 13.37
CA LYS A 7 -4.07 27.66 12.69
C LYS A 7 -5.18 26.83 13.31
N ASP A 8 -6.01 27.49 14.09
CA ASP A 8 -7.19 26.93 14.75
C ASP A 8 -8.16 26.33 13.74
N HIS A 9 -8.64 25.12 14.05
CA HIS A 9 -9.76 24.47 13.37
C HIS A 9 -11.07 24.93 14.03
N PRO A 10 -12.07 25.42 13.26
CA PRO A 10 -13.42 25.49 13.77
C PRO A 10 -14.12 24.13 13.65
N HIS A 11 -14.54 23.65 14.80
CA HIS A 11 -15.61 22.67 15.01
C HIS A 11 -16.96 23.26 14.51
N SER A 12 -17.92 22.38 14.17
CA SER A 12 -19.33 22.65 13.81
C SER A 12 -19.60 22.65 12.29
N GLU A 13 -20.59 21.99 11.68
CA GLU A 13 -21.89 21.52 12.14
C GLU A 13 -22.49 20.57 11.06
N ASP A 14 -23.35 19.66 11.50
CA ASP A 14 -24.53 19.11 10.80
C ASP A 14 -24.64 19.26 9.26
N LYS A 15 -24.48 18.15 8.51
CA LYS A 15 -25.11 18.01 7.18
C LYS A 15 -25.78 16.64 6.96
N LYS A 16 -27.04 16.64 7.42
CA LYS A 16 -28.20 15.84 6.99
C LYS A 16 -28.09 15.15 5.63
N HIS A 17 -28.34 13.83 5.68
CA HIS A 17 -28.75 12.97 4.58
C HIS A 17 -29.86 13.59 3.71
N LYS A 18 -29.61 13.74 2.40
CA LYS A 18 -30.67 13.94 1.40
C LYS A 18 -30.78 12.71 0.49
N ARG A 19 -31.74 11.84 0.86
CA ARG A 19 -32.39 10.85 -0.01
C ARG A 19 -32.92 11.55 -1.27
N LYS A 20 -32.37 11.25 -2.46
CA LYS A 20 -33.02 11.63 -3.72
C LYS A 20 -34.01 10.55 -4.14
N LYS A 21 -35.29 10.94 -4.07
CA LYS A 21 -36.47 10.16 -4.44
C LYS A 21 -36.52 9.91 -5.95
N LYS A 22 -36.93 8.69 -6.28
CA LYS A 22 -37.54 8.23 -7.54
C LYS A 22 -38.57 9.25 -8.05
N LYS A 23 -38.53 9.57 -9.34
CA LYS A 23 -39.68 10.09 -10.08
C LYS A 23 -39.85 9.31 -11.38
N HIS A 24 -40.87 8.46 -11.38
CA HIS A 24 -41.51 7.96 -12.59
C HIS A 24 -42.17 9.14 -13.32
N LYS A 25 -42.00 9.21 -14.64
CA LYS A 25 -42.92 9.96 -15.51
C LYS A 25 -43.47 9.05 -16.60
N LYS A 26 -44.78 9.15 -16.75
CA LYS A 26 -45.68 8.29 -17.52
C LYS A 26 -45.58 8.58 -19.02
N ARG A 27 -45.89 7.51 -19.77
CA ARG A 27 -46.58 7.45 -21.08
C ARG A 27 -47.12 8.78 -21.63
N GLU A 28 -46.81 9.04 -22.90
CA GLU A 28 -47.82 9.51 -23.86
C GLU A 28 -47.67 8.77 -25.20
N ARG A 29 -48.81 8.37 -25.74
CA ARG A 29 -49.04 7.79 -27.07
C ARG A 29 -49.54 8.92 -27.98
N SER A 30 -48.94 9.09 -29.14
CA SER A 30 -49.56 9.68 -30.34
C SER A 30 -48.61 9.46 -31.53
N ARG A 31 -48.93 8.57 -32.47
CA ARG A 31 -49.70 8.86 -33.70
C ARG A 31 -49.10 10.01 -34.53
N SER A 32 -48.26 9.66 -35.51
CA SER A 32 -48.55 9.79 -36.96
C SER A 32 -47.26 9.78 -37.80
N PRO A 33 -47.24 9.10 -38.96
CA PRO A 33 -46.06 8.98 -39.80
C PRO A 33 -45.97 10.18 -40.76
N SER A 34 -44.93 11.00 -40.62
CA SER A 34 -44.64 12.07 -41.57
C SER A 34 -43.97 11.50 -42.82
N ARG A 35 -44.75 11.45 -43.91
CA ARG A 35 -44.27 11.27 -45.28
C ARG A 35 -43.53 12.54 -45.71
N HIS A 36 -42.21 12.50 -45.77
CA HIS A 36 -41.44 13.49 -46.53
C HIS A 36 -40.94 12.92 -47.85
N ARG A 37 -41.47 13.54 -48.92
CA ARG A 37 -41.12 13.46 -50.33
C ARG A 37 -39.60 13.30 -50.55
N ARG A 38 -39.22 12.22 -51.24
CA ARG A 38 -37.94 12.10 -51.95
C ARG A 38 -37.88 13.21 -53.01
N LYS A 39 -37.00 14.19 -52.82
CA LYS A 39 -36.54 15.05 -53.91
C LYS A 39 -35.50 14.26 -54.71
N HIS A 40 -35.87 13.92 -55.93
CA HIS A 40 -34.99 13.38 -56.96
C HIS A 40 -33.90 14.45 -57.23
N ARG A 41 -32.70 14.28 -56.66
CA ARG A 41 -31.53 15.05 -57.08
C ARG A 41 -30.97 14.35 -58.30
N TYR A 42 -30.99 15.04 -59.44
CA TYR A 42 -30.20 14.69 -60.61
C TYR A 42 -28.73 14.64 -60.15
N TYR A 43 -28.05 13.55 -60.46
CA TYR A 43 -26.62 13.41 -60.23
C TYR A 43 -25.91 14.10 -61.39
N ASP A 44 -25.33 15.28 -61.13
CA ASP A 44 -24.31 15.84 -62.01
C ASP A 44 -22.96 15.21 -61.61
N PRO A 45 -22.35 14.37 -62.46
CA PRO A 45 -21.02 13.85 -62.21
C PRO A 45 -20.03 15.02 -62.14
N PRO A 46 -19.16 15.07 -61.11
CA PRO A 46 -18.12 16.09 -61.01
C PRO A 46 -17.22 16.04 -62.26
N LYS A 47 -17.03 17.20 -62.91
CA LYS A 47 -16.04 17.34 -63.98
C LYS A 47 -14.65 17.10 -63.39
N LEU A 48 -14.02 16.00 -63.78
CA LEU A 48 -12.78 15.49 -63.20
C LEU A 48 -11.51 16.23 -63.68
N TYR A 49 -11.62 17.25 -64.52
CA TYR A 49 -10.44 17.99 -65.01
C TYR A 49 -10.79 19.47 -65.22
N GLU A 50 -10.63 20.27 -64.17
CA GLU A 50 -10.19 21.66 -64.31
C GLU A 50 -8.69 21.69 -64.01
N ASP A 51 -7.95 22.19 -64.99
CA ASP A 51 -6.51 22.28 -65.06
C ASP A 51 -6.02 23.39 -64.11
N GLU A 52 -5.91 23.09 -62.81
CA GLU A 52 -5.26 23.95 -61.81
C GLU A 52 -3.87 23.40 -61.44
N SER A 53 -2.90 23.84 -62.22
CA SER A 53 -1.48 23.83 -61.90
C SER A 53 -1.24 24.60 -60.58
N GLY A 54 -0.92 23.90 -59.48
CA GLY A 54 -0.55 24.60 -58.25
C GLY A 54 -0.54 23.85 -56.91
N TRP A 55 -0.73 22.52 -56.85
CA TRP A 55 -0.60 21.81 -55.57
C TRP A 55 0.81 21.22 -55.38
N SER A 56 1.64 21.91 -54.61
CA SER A 56 2.86 21.34 -54.01
C SER A 56 2.53 20.81 -52.62
N PRO A 57 2.86 19.55 -52.28
CA PRO A 57 2.65 19.02 -50.94
C PRO A 57 3.51 19.79 -49.92
N PRO A 58 3.00 20.04 -48.69
CA PRO A 58 3.79 20.67 -47.64
C PRO A 58 4.95 19.75 -47.22
N PRO A 59 6.11 20.32 -46.82
CA PRO A 59 7.27 19.54 -46.42
C PRO A 59 6.95 18.69 -45.19
N GLN A 60 7.36 17.42 -45.24
CA GLN A 60 7.08 16.40 -44.23
C GLN A 60 7.59 16.82 -42.86
N THR A 61 6.66 16.99 -41.91
CA THR A 61 6.98 17.19 -40.49
C THR A 61 7.10 15.80 -39.83
N THR A 62 8.27 15.50 -39.29
CA THR A 62 8.67 14.22 -38.66
C THR A 62 7.83 13.77 -37.46
N HIS A 63 6.88 14.59 -37.00
CA HIS A 63 5.95 14.25 -35.92
C HIS A 63 4.70 13.48 -36.41
N HIS A 64 4.42 13.50 -37.71
CA HIS A 64 3.26 12.82 -38.29
C HIS A 64 3.50 11.33 -38.50
N ASP A 65 4.77 10.92 -38.61
CA ASP A 65 5.15 9.53 -38.88
C ASP A 65 4.88 8.60 -37.68
N SER A 66 4.95 9.11 -36.44
CA SER A 66 4.67 8.29 -35.25
C SER A 66 3.18 8.02 -35.08
N GLU A 67 2.32 9.03 -35.27
CA GLU A 67 0.87 8.85 -35.18
C GLU A 67 0.32 8.05 -36.37
N GLU A 68 0.90 8.23 -37.56
CA GLU A 68 0.54 7.45 -38.74
C GLU A 68 1.04 5.99 -38.65
N ALA A 69 2.19 5.74 -38.02
CA ALA A 69 2.66 4.40 -37.70
C ALA A 69 1.79 3.71 -36.65
N GLU A 70 1.40 4.41 -35.58
CA GLU A 70 0.47 3.89 -34.57
C GLU A 70 -0.92 3.63 -35.15
N TRP A 71 -1.40 4.52 -36.04
CA TRP A 71 -2.66 4.32 -36.75
C TRP A 71 -2.58 3.13 -37.72
N ARG A 72 -1.46 2.96 -38.43
CA ARG A 72 -1.22 1.79 -39.29
C ARG A 72 -1.13 0.50 -38.50
N GLU A 73 -0.39 0.45 -37.40
CA GLU A 73 -0.36 -0.72 -36.52
C GLU A 73 -1.74 -1.04 -35.96
N ARG A 74 -2.50 -0.02 -35.54
CA ARG A 74 -3.87 -0.21 -35.05
C ARG A 74 -4.82 -0.70 -36.15
N LEU A 75 -4.64 -0.26 -37.40
CA LEU A 75 -5.40 -0.72 -38.55
C LEU A 75 -5.05 -2.18 -38.92
N PHE A 76 -3.76 -2.53 -38.95
CA PHE A 76 -3.31 -3.89 -39.19
C PHE A 76 -3.70 -4.84 -38.06
N SER A 77 -3.65 -4.40 -36.81
CA SER A 77 -4.15 -5.19 -35.67
C SER A 77 -5.66 -5.39 -35.73
N ALA A 78 -6.42 -4.41 -36.22
CA ALA A 78 -7.87 -4.56 -36.42
C ALA A 78 -8.22 -5.47 -37.59
N MET A 79 -7.44 -5.47 -38.69
CA MET A 79 -7.62 -6.42 -39.79
C MET A 79 -7.14 -7.83 -39.45
N ALA A 80 -6.08 -7.97 -38.65
CA ALA A 80 -5.59 -9.28 -38.19
C ALA A 80 -6.63 -9.99 -37.29
N ASP A 81 -7.43 -9.24 -36.53
CA ASP A 81 -8.56 -9.78 -35.76
C ASP A 81 -9.77 -10.14 -36.65
N ASP A 82 -9.90 -9.57 -37.86
CA ASP A 82 -11.04 -9.78 -38.80
C ASP A 82 -10.73 -10.81 -39.91
N GLU A 83 -9.47 -11.20 -40.11
CA GLU A 83 -9.05 -12.20 -41.12
C GLU A 83 -9.42 -13.66 -40.77
N GLY A 84 -10.08 -13.90 -39.63
CA GLY A 84 -10.43 -15.25 -39.17
C GLY A 84 -11.80 -15.77 -39.60
N GLN A 85 -12.68 -14.96 -40.16
CA GLN A 85 -14.07 -15.37 -40.32
C GLN A 85 -14.78 -14.67 -41.48
N ASP A 86 -14.39 -15.01 -42.72
CA ASP A 86 -15.29 -14.75 -43.85
C ASP A 86 -16.54 -15.65 -43.68
N PRO A 87 -17.72 -15.09 -43.40
CA PRO A 87 -18.93 -15.87 -43.18
C PRO A 87 -19.33 -16.66 -44.44
N PHE A 88 -18.84 -16.28 -45.63
CA PHE A 88 -19.12 -16.98 -46.87
C PHE A 88 -18.22 -18.19 -47.13
N TYR A 89 -16.97 -18.20 -46.66
CA TYR A 89 -16.08 -19.37 -46.85
C TYR A 89 -16.33 -20.48 -45.83
N SER A 90 -16.76 -20.16 -44.61
CA SER A 90 -17.03 -21.19 -43.59
C SER A 90 -18.26 -22.08 -43.88
N GLN A 91 -19.15 -21.64 -44.77
CA GLN A 91 -20.38 -22.36 -45.11
C GLN A 91 -20.17 -23.48 -46.15
N TYR A 92 -19.12 -23.39 -46.98
CA TYR A 92 -18.89 -24.36 -48.06
C TYR A 92 -18.03 -25.57 -47.65
N ASP A 93 -17.27 -25.50 -46.55
CA ASP A 93 -16.47 -26.63 -46.05
C ASP A 93 -17.28 -27.63 -45.20
N GLU A 94 -18.44 -27.23 -44.64
CA GLU A 94 -19.21 -28.10 -43.72
C GLU A 94 -20.32 -28.92 -44.43
N TYR A 95 -20.70 -28.59 -45.67
CA TYR A 95 -21.72 -29.33 -46.42
C TYR A 95 -21.20 -29.79 -47.80
N GLY A 96 -20.41 -30.86 -47.82
CA GLY A 96 -20.31 -31.76 -48.96
C GLY A 96 -19.58 -31.21 -50.19
N GLY A 97 -18.26 -31.05 -50.08
CA GLY A 97 -17.37 -31.07 -51.24
C GLY A 97 -17.45 -32.43 -51.94
N ILE A 98 -18.24 -32.53 -53.00
CA ILE A 98 -18.16 -33.61 -53.98
C ILE A 98 -16.80 -33.47 -54.68
N GLY A 99 -15.84 -34.28 -54.25
CA GLY A 99 -14.62 -34.55 -54.99
C GLY A 99 -13.38 -33.85 -54.47
N GLY A 100 -12.66 -34.50 -53.54
CA GLY A 100 -11.26 -34.17 -53.32
C GLY A 100 -10.68 -34.64 -51.98
N SER A 101 -9.84 -35.67 -52.07
CA SER A 101 -8.80 -36.02 -51.08
C SER A 101 -9.19 -36.87 -49.86
N HIS A 102 -8.94 -38.18 -50.02
CA HIS A 102 -8.72 -39.12 -48.93
C HIS A 102 -7.40 -38.81 -48.20
N ASN A 103 -7.47 -38.36 -46.94
CA ASN A 103 -6.70 -38.92 -45.81
C ASN A 103 -6.84 -38.03 -44.57
N GLY A 104 -7.77 -38.40 -43.71
CA GLY A 104 -7.96 -37.81 -42.40
C GLY A 104 -9.40 -38.02 -42.01
N ARG A 105 -9.71 -39.14 -41.35
CA ARG A 105 -11.01 -39.29 -40.68
C ARG A 105 -11.21 -38.03 -39.86
N SER A 106 -12.24 -37.26 -40.18
CA SER A 106 -12.52 -36.05 -39.43
C SER A 106 -12.76 -36.47 -37.98
N LYS A 107 -12.39 -35.63 -37.01
CA LYS A 107 -12.64 -35.93 -35.57
C LYS A 107 -14.10 -36.31 -35.32
N ILE A 108 -15.00 -35.81 -36.18
CA ILE A 108 -16.44 -36.08 -36.23
C ILE A 108 -16.74 -37.54 -36.62
N ASP A 109 -16.01 -38.15 -37.57
CA ASP A 109 -16.22 -39.53 -38.02
C ASP A 109 -15.81 -40.58 -36.97
N THR A 110 -15.09 -40.18 -35.93
CA THR A 110 -14.66 -41.06 -34.83
C THR A 110 -15.51 -40.92 -33.56
N MET A 111 -16.45 -39.97 -33.51
CA MET A 111 -17.33 -39.75 -32.36
C MET A 111 -18.47 -40.76 -32.35
N ASN A 112 -18.86 -41.23 -31.16
CA ASN A 112 -20.09 -42.00 -31.02
C ASN A 112 -21.32 -41.11 -31.29
N ASP A 113 -22.44 -41.70 -31.69
CA ASP A 113 -23.68 -40.96 -32.00
C ASP A 113 -24.13 -40.02 -30.87
N GLU A 114 -23.89 -40.38 -29.60
CA GLU A 114 -24.18 -39.51 -28.44
C GLU A 114 -23.26 -38.27 -28.40
N GLU A 115 -21.96 -38.49 -28.57
CA GLU A 115 -20.95 -37.43 -28.57
C GLU A 115 -21.13 -36.49 -29.77
N TYR A 116 -21.54 -37.04 -30.92
CA TYR A 116 -21.87 -36.25 -32.11
C TYR A 116 -23.11 -35.38 -31.88
N ARG A 117 -24.16 -35.92 -31.21
CA ARG A 117 -25.35 -35.15 -30.84
C ARG A 117 -25.02 -34.00 -29.89
N GLU A 118 -24.22 -34.25 -28.86
CA GLU A 118 -23.77 -33.22 -27.92
C GLU A 118 -22.89 -32.17 -28.63
N TYR A 119 -22.00 -32.60 -29.52
CA TYR A 119 -21.17 -31.72 -30.31
C TYR A 119 -22.01 -30.79 -31.20
N ILE A 120 -22.94 -31.32 -31.99
CA ILE A 120 -23.84 -30.52 -32.85
C ILE A 120 -24.74 -29.61 -32.01
N ALA A 121 -25.26 -30.09 -30.87
CA ALA A 121 -26.06 -29.28 -29.95
C ALA A 121 -25.23 -28.11 -29.38
N SER A 122 -23.98 -28.36 -28.97
CA SER A 122 -23.07 -27.33 -28.46
C SER A 122 -22.67 -26.32 -29.54
N GLN A 123 -22.46 -26.75 -30.79
CA GLN A 123 -22.14 -25.87 -31.92
C GLN A 123 -23.34 -25.00 -32.31
N MET A 124 -24.53 -25.59 -32.38
CA MET A 124 -25.77 -24.84 -32.60
C MET A 124 -26.05 -23.86 -31.46
N PHE A 125 -25.76 -24.25 -30.21
CA PHE A 125 -25.88 -23.38 -29.05
C PHE A 125 -24.89 -22.21 -29.12
N ARG A 126 -23.62 -22.47 -29.47
CA ARG A 126 -22.61 -21.42 -29.69
C ARG A 126 -23.01 -20.46 -30.80
N ARG A 127 -23.52 -20.97 -31.94
CA ARG A 127 -23.99 -20.13 -33.05
C ARG A 127 -25.20 -19.27 -32.66
N LYS A 128 -26.18 -19.85 -31.96
CA LYS A 128 -27.39 -19.11 -31.53
C LYS A 128 -27.15 -18.14 -30.38
N ASN A 129 -26.17 -18.43 -29.53
CA ASN A 129 -25.86 -17.64 -28.34
C ASN A 129 -24.50 -16.95 -28.45
N ALA A 130 -23.93 -16.80 -29.65
CA ALA A 130 -22.62 -16.17 -29.86
C ALA A 130 -22.58 -14.78 -29.20
N GLU A 131 -23.60 -13.96 -29.49
CA GLU A 131 -23.75 -12.63 -28.88
C GLU A 131 -23.89 -12.68 -27.34
N ALA A 132 -24.52 -13.71 -26.79
CA ALA A 132 -24.69 -13.87 -25.36
C ALA A 132 -23.40 -14.34 -24.66
N ILE A 133 -22.64 -15.22 -25.32
CA ILE A 133 -21.32 -15.69 -24.87
C ILE A 133 -20.32 -14.54 -24.88
N GLU A 134 -20.27 -13.77 -25.98
CA GLU A 134 -19.42 -12.58 -26.08
C GLU A 134 -19.77 -11.53 -25.02
N TRP A 135 -21.06 -11.30 -24.78
CA TRP A 135 -21.50 -10.38 -23.73
C TRP A 135 -21.10 -10.86 -22.33
N GLU A 136 -21.25 -12.16 -22.04
CA GLU A 136 -20.84 -12.76 -20.77
C GLU A 136 -19.32 -12.70 -20.57
N GLU A 137 -18.54 -13.00 -21.61
CA GLU A 137 -17.08 -12.90 -21.58
C GLU A 137 -16.60 -11.46 -21.40
N ALA A 138 -17.22 -10.50 -22.10
CA ALA A 138 -16.92 -9.08 -21.94
C ALA A 138 -17.23 -8.59 -20.51
N MET A 139 -18.36 -9.01 -19.94
CA MET A 139 -18.73 -8.70 -18.56
C MET A 139 -17.78 -9.36 -17.55
N ALA A 140 -17.36 -10.61 -17.79
CA ALA A 140 -16.39 -11.30 -16.95
C ALA A 140 -15.00 -10.65 -17.02
N ALA A 141 -14.57 -10.22 -18.20
CA ALA A 141 -13.32 -9.49 -18.40
C ALA A 141 -13.34 -8.12 -17.69
N GLU A 142 -14.45 -7.38 -17.81
CA GLU A 142 -14.63 -6.10 -17.11
C GLU A 142 -14.64 -6.28 -15.59
N ALA A 143 -15.33 -7.33 -15.09
CA ALA A 143 -15.35 -7.66 -13.66
C ALA A 143 -13.96 -8.01 -13.13
N LYS A 144 -13.20 -8.85 -13.85
CA LYS A 144 -11.80 -9.17 -13.51
C LYS A 144 -10.92 -7.92 -13.51
N ARG A 145 -11.09 -7.01 -14.47
CA ARG A 145 -10.34 -5.75 -14.52
C ARG A 145 -10.68 -4.85 -13.34
N LYS A 146 -11.96 -4.69 -12.99
CA LYS A 146 -12.40 -3.92 -11.81
C LYS A 146 -11.89 -4.55 -10.52
N GLU A 147 -11.91 -5.87 -10.40
CA GLU A 147 -11.37 -6.57 -9.24
C GLU A 147 -9.86 -6.35 -9.11
N LYS A 148 -9.10 -6.45 -10.21
CA LYS A 148 -7.67 -6.17 -10.22
C LYS A 148 -7.38 -4.72 -9.80
N GLN A 149 -8.10 -3.75 -10.35
CA GLN A 149 -7.96 -2.34 -9.96
C GLN A 149 -8.29 -2.13 -8.47
N ARG A 150 -9.32 -2.81 -7.94
CA ARG A 150 -9.65 -2.72 -6.52
C ARG A 150 -8.57 -3.33 -5.64
N LYS A 151 -8.00 -4.47 -6.04
CA LYS A 151 -6.88 -5.11 -5.33
C LYS A 151 -5.64 -4.23 -5.34
N GLU A 152 -5.26 -3.69 -6.50
CA GLU A 152 -4.13 -2.76 -6.62
C GLU A 152 -4.33 -1.49 -5.78
N ALA A 153 -5.55 -0.93 -5.78
CA ALA A 153 -5.86 0.23 -4.93
C ALA A 153 -5.75 -0.11 -3.43
N GLN A 154 -6.26 -1.27 -3.00
CA GLN A 154 -6.14 -1.73 -1.61
C GLN A 154 -4.69 -2.00 -1.22
N GLU A 155 -3.90 -2.58 -2.11
CA GLU A 155 -2.49 -2.85 -1.89
C GLU A 155 -1.69 -1.55 -1.74
N ARG A 156 -1.94 -0.56 -2.60
CA ARG A 156 -1.33 0.78 -2.49
C ARG A 156 -1.64 1.46 -1.16
N VAL A 157 -2.89 1.41 -0.71
CA VAL A 157 -3.30 1.97 0.59
C VAL A 157 -2.58 1.24 1.73
N ARG A 158 -2.54 -0.10 1.70
CA ARG A 158 -1.85 -0.90 2.71
C ARG A 158 -0.35 -0.61 2.74
N GLU A 159 0.28 -0.44 1.58
CA GLU A 159 1.70 -0.12 1.49
C GLU A 159 1.98 1.28 2.05
N GLU A 160 1.13 2.27 1.72
CA GLU A 160 1.24 3.62 2.26
C GLU A 160 1.07 3.64 3.78
N GLU A 161 0.06 2.95 4.31
CA GLU A 161 -0.16 2.79 5.75
C GLU A 161 1.05 2.13 6.43
N ALA A 162 1.59 1.06 5.84
CA ALA A 162 2.78 0.38 6.35
C ALA A 162 4.01 1.29 6.34
N ARG A 163 4.16 2.16 5.33
CA ARG A 163 5.23 3.15 5.26
C ARG A 163 5.08 4.23 6.34
N ILE A 164 3.86 4.76 6.51
CA ILE A 164 3.54 5.74 7.56
C ILE A 164 3.81 5.14 8.94
N GLN A 165 3.40 3.91 9.17
CA GLN A 165 3.61 3.21 10.44
C GLN A 165 5.10 3.02 10.74
N LYS A 166 5.89 2.57 9.77
CA LYS A 166 7.36 2.45 9.92
C LYS A 166 8.02 3.79 10.22
N GLU A 167 7.59 4.87 9.58
CA GLU A 167 8.14 6.20 9.84
C GLU A 167 7.76 6.73 11.22
N ARG A 168 6.51 6.49 11.67
CA ARG A 168 6.08 6.79 13.05
C ARG A 168 6.91 6.04 14.08
N GLU A 169 7.07 4.74 13.91
CA GLU A 169 7.90 3.92 14.81
C GLU A 169 9.34 4.41 14.84
N ARG A 170 9.90 4.82 13.70
CA ARG A 170 11.24 5.40 13.63
C ARG A 170 11.32 6.72 14.42
N GLN A 171 10.36 7.62 14.24
CA GLN A 171 10.30 8.89 14.95
C GLN A 171 10.14 8.68 16.46
N GLU A 172 9.27 7.75 16.87
CA GLU A 172 9.10 7.38 18.27
C GLU A 172 10.40 6.84 18.88
N ARG A 173 11.14 5.99 18.16
CA ARG A 173 12.45 5.50 18.61
C ARG A 173 13.45 6.65 18.79
N ILE A 174 13.51 7.60 17.86
CA ILE A 174 14.40 8.77 17.95
C ILE A 174 14.02 9.63 19.15
N LEU A 175 12.75 9.98 19.31
CA LEU A 175 12.26 10.77 20.44
C LEU A 175 12.51 10.07 21.77
N ARG A 176 12.31 8.75 21.83
CA ARG A 176 12.59 7.95 23.02
C ARG A 176 14.07 7.98 23.37
N HIS A 177 14.95 7.87 22.38
CA HIS A 177 16.39 8.01 22.60
C HIS A 177 16.78 9.40 23.10
N ILE A 178 16.23 10.48 22.52
CA ILE A 178 16.47 11.85 23.00
C ILE A 178 16.04 12.00 24.46
N LYS A 179 14.83 11.52 24.81
CA LYS A 179 14.35 11.53 26.19
C LYS A 179 15.25 10.74 27.14
N ILE A 180 15.77 9.60 26.71
CA ILE A 180 16.74 8.83 27.52
C ILE A 180 18.02 9.65 27.74
N GLN A 181 18.56 10.30 26.71
CA GLN A 181 19.74 11.16 26.86
C GLN A 181 19.49 12.34 27.80
N GLU A 182 18.34 13.01 27.69
CA GLU A 182 17.94 14.06 28.63
C GLU A 182 17.82 13.52 30.06
N SER A 183 17.21 12.34 30.24
CA SER A 183 17.10 11.68 31.53
C SER A 183 18.46 11.30 32.12
N ARG A 184 19.45 10.92 31.30
CA ARG A 184 20.83 10.69 31.75
C ARG A 184 21.50 11.98 32.22
N SER A 185 21.31 13.08 31.50
CA SER A 185 21.88 14.37 31.90
C SER A 185 21.30 14.89 33.22
N THR A 186 20.01 14.65 33.47
CA THR A 186 19.36 15.01 34.73
C THR A 186 19.76 14.07 35.86
N TYR A 187 19.91 12.78 35.57
CA TYR A 187 20.44 11.76 36.48
C TYR A 187 21.85 12.12 37.00
N ASP A 188 22.77 12.49 36.12
CA ASP A 188 24.13 12.88 36.55
C ASP A 188 24.11 14.15 37.42
N LYS A 189 23.27 15.15 37.09
CA LYS A 189 23.07 16.34 37.92
C LYS A 189 22.48 16.02 39.30
N GLN A 190 21.54 15.08 39.38
CA GLN A 190 20.97 14.63 40.65
C GLN A 190 22.02 13.92 41.51
N TRP A 191 22.91 13.14 40.90
CA TRP A 191 24.06 12.58 41.60
C TRP A 191 25.01 13.64 42.15
N GLU A 192 25.36 14.65 41.36
CA GLU A 192 26.19 15.79 41.82
C GLU A 192 25.52 16.55 42.97
N HIS A 193 24.20 16.75 42.88
CA HIS A 193 23.43 17.37 43.94
C HIS A 193 23.44 16.52 45.23
N MET A 194 23.30 15.20 45.12
CA MET A 194 23.33 14.30 46.27
C MET A 194 24.72 14.23 46.95
N GLU A 195 25.79 14.38 46.18
CA GLU A 195 27.14 14.44 46.74
C GLU A 195 27.37 15.71 47.58
N THR A 196 26.78 16.83 47.17
CA THR A 196 26.88 18.13 47.86
C THR A 196 25.84 18.32 48.97
N ALA A 197 24.68 17.66 48.87
CA ALA A 197 23.61 17.76 49.86
C ALA A 197 24.02 17.18 51.23
N THR A 198 23.54 17.81 52.30
CA THR A 198 23.73 17.37 53.69
C THR A 198 22.68 16.37 54.13
N VAL A 199 21.46 16.49 53.59
CA VAL A 199 20.30 15.62 53.87
C VAL A 199 19.76 15.10 52.54
N VAL A 200 19.45 13.81 52.48
CA VAL A 200 18.94 13.12 51.28
C VAL A 200 17.64 12.40 51.63
N THR A 201 16.58 12.63 50.86
CA THR A 201 15.32 11.89 50.98
C THR A 201 15.20 10.79 49.92
N LYS A 202 14.19 9.91 50.05
CA LYS A 202 13.95 8.82 49.11
C LYS A 202 13.76 9.28 47.65
N LYS A 203 13.24 10.49 47.45
CA LYS A 203 12.96 11.05 46.12
C LYS A 203 14.21 11.61 45.45
N ASP A 204 15.22 11.95 46.25
CA ASP A 204 16.48 12.54 45.77
C ASP A 204 17.47 11.48 45.29
N ILE A 205 17.20 10.20 45.56
CA ILE A 205 18.00 9.09 45.07
C ILE A 205 17.70 8.91 43.58
N PRO A 206 18.64 9.28 42.68
CA PRO A 206 18.46 9.06 41.27
C PRO A 206 18.50 7.55 41.01
N TRP A 207 17.64 7.04 40.13
CA TRP A 207 17.66 5.64 39.71
C TRP A 207 17.89 5.58 38.19
N PRO A 208 18.68 4.62 37.67
CA PRO A 208 18.98 4.53 36.24
C PRO A 208 17.80 3.90 35.48
N ILE A 209 16.68 4.61 35.37
CA ILE A 209 15.42 4.12 34.80
C ILE A 209 15.10 4.92 33.54
N ALA A 210 14.72 4.24 32.46
CA ALA A 210 14.24 4.89 31.25
C ALA A 210 12.93 5.67 31.51
N PRO A 211 12.77 6.88 30.94
CA PRO A 211 11.61 7.73 31.23
C PRO A 211 10.30 7.05 30.84
N GLY A 212 9.32 7.08 31.75
CA GLY A 212 7.98 6.51 31.53
C GLY A 212 7.88 4.99 31.77
N THR A 213 8.89 4.36 32.35
CA THR A 213 8.88 2.91 32.66
C THR A 213 9.01 2.65 34.16
N SER A 214 8.50 1.51 34.61
CA SER A 214 8.69 1.05 36.00
C SER A 214 10.11 0.51 36.22
N PHE A 215 10.53 0.44 37.48
CA PHE A 215 11.83 -0.14 37.88
C PHE A 215 11.90 -1.62 37.47
N SER A 216 12.65 -1.91 36.40
CA SER A 216 12.83 -3.25 35.84
C SER A 216 14.19 -3.38 35.17
N ARG A 217 14.68 -4.63 35.03
CA ARG A 217 15.94 -4.91 34.32
C ARG A 217 15.99 -4.34 32.91
N GLN A 218 14.90 -4.43 32.15
CA GLN A 218 14.83 -3.92 30.78
C GLN A 218 14.95 -2.39 30.74
N SER A 219 14.31 -1.70 31.69
CA SER A 219 14.41 -0.25 31.80
C SER A 219 15.83 0.21 32.12
N VAL A 220 16.51 -0.49 33.05
CA VAL A 220 17.91 -0.21 33.39
C VAL A 220 18.84 -0.51 32.20
N LYS A 221 18.61 -1.61 31.49
CA LYS A 221 19.35 -1.96 30.27
C LYS A 221 19.20 -0.88 29.20
N GLU A 222 17.97 -0.45 28.92
CA GLU A 222 17.69 0.61 27.95
C GLU A 222 18.28 1.95 28.38
N PHE A 223 18.26 2.24 29.68
CA PHE A 223 18.86 3.46 30.21
C PHE A 223 20.40 3.44 30.15
N LEU A 224 21.07 2.29 30.29
CA LEU A 224 22.55 2.23 30.31
C LEU A 224 23.18 1.92 28.95
N VAL A 225 22.59 1.00 28.20
CA VAL A 225 23.10 0.56 26.90
C VAL A 225 22.58 1.51 25.83
N SER A 226 23.44 2.41 25.35
CA SER A 226 23.11 3.25 24.21
C SER A 226 23.20 2.42 22.93
N VAL A 227 22.15 2.47 22.10
CA VAL A 227 22.16 1.84 20.76
C VAL A 227 23.23 2.48 19.86
N SER A 228 23.59 3.74 20.12
CA SER A 228 24.64 4.47 19.39
C SER A 228 26.04 4.37 20.02
N GLY A 229 26.16 3.79 21.22
CA GLY A 229 27.43 3.73 21.96
C GLY A 229 28.27 2.52 21.55
N SER A 230 29.59 2.68 21.54
CA SER A 230 30.49 1.53 21.41
C SER A 230 30.28 0.55 22.56
N LEU A 231 30.47 -0.75 22.31
CA LEU A 231 30.44 -1.79 23.34
C LEU A 231 31.34 -1.41 24.54
N GLY A 232 32.50 -0.80 24.26
CA GLY A 232 33.44 -0.34 25.29
C GLY A 232 32.87 0.78 26.18
N ASP A 233 32.08 1.69 25.62
CA ASP A 233 31.48 2.79 26.37
C ASP A 233 30.28 2.31 27.20
N ASN A 234 29.48 1.39 26.63
CA ASN A 234 28.40 0.72 27.36
C ASN A 234 28.95 -0.07 28.55
N LYS A 235 30.08 -0.80 28.38
CA LYS A 235 30.80 -1.42 29.49
C LYS A 235 31.19 -0.38 30.53
N LYS A 236 31.93 0.67 30.17
CA LYS A 236 32.36 1.71 31.13
C LYS A 236 31.18 2.30 31.90
N ALA A 237 30.05 2.55 31.25
CA ALA A 237 28.83 3.03 31.89
C ALA A 237 28.30 2.04 32.93
N VAL A 238 28.14 0.76 32.57
CA VAL A 238 27.68 -0.29 33.50
C VAL A 238 28.64 -0.42 34.69
N ARG A 239 29.96 -0.40 34.45
CA ARG A 239 30.96 -0.47 35.53
C ARG A 239 30.92 0.73 36.47
N LYS A 240 30.73 1.95 35.93
CA LYS A 240 30.56 3.17 36.73
C LYS A 240 29.35 3.04 37.66
N GLU A 241 28.23 2.55 37.13
CA GLU A 241 27.02 2.37 37.92
C GLU A 241 27.12 1.21 38.92
N GLN A 242 27.81 0.12 38.58
CA GLN A 242 28.09 -0.98 39.51
C GLN A 242 28.87 -0.50 40.74
N LEU A 243 29.84 0.40 40.55
CA LEU A 243 30.58 1.02 41.65
C LEU A 243 29.71 1.98 42.48
N ARG A 244 28.77 2.70 41.83
CA ARG A 244 27.83 3.62 42.50
C ARG A 244 26.80 2.89 43.35
N TYR A 245 26.23 1.80 42.84
CA TYR A 245 25.18 1.01 43.50
C TYR A 245 25.68 -0.28 44.15
N HIS A 246 26.99 -0.41 44.39
CA HIS A 246 27.48 -1.51 45.22
C HIS A 246 26.82 -1.38 46.61
N PRO A 247 26.16 -2.43 47.14
CA PRO A 247 25.32 -2.31 48.32
C PRO A 247 26.07 -1.70 49.51
N ASP A 248 27.33 -2.09 49.72
CA ASP A 248 28.19 -1.53 50.75
C ASP A 248 28.54 -0.04 50.54
N LYS A 249 28.89 0.38 49.31
CA LYS A 249 29.22 1.79 49.04
C LYS A 249 27.98 2.67 49.09
N PHE A 250 26.86 2.15 48.63
CA PHE A 250 25.57 2.82 48.64
C PHE A 250 25.07 3.04 50.07
N THR A 251 25.12 2.02 50.94
CA THR A 251 24.74 2.20 52.35
C THR A 251 25.62 3.24 53.03
N HIS A 252 26.95 3.17 52.87
CA HIS A 252 27.86 4.14 53.50
C HIS A 252 27.66 5.58 53.01
N ARG A 253 27.43 5.79 51.70
CA ARG A 253 27.28 7.14 51.12
C ARG A 253 25.88 7.72 51.32
N VAL A 254 24.85 6.91 51.10
CA VAL A 254 23.45 7.36 51.13
C VAL A 254 22.90 7.29 52.56
N PHE A 255 23.07 6.18 53.30
CA PHE A 255 22.44 6.06 54.62
C PHE A 255 23.04 6.99 55.68
N ARG A 256 24.28 7.45 55.50
CA ARG A 256 24.87 8.47 56.38
C ARG A 256 24.15 9.82 56.29
N LYS A 257 23.57 10.14 55.13
CA LYS A 257 22.86 11.40 54.86
C LYS A 257 21.34 11.23 54.76
N PHE A 258 20.85 9.99 54.84
CA PHE A 258 19.45 9.67 54.58
C PHE A 258 18.58 9.95 55.80
N GLU A 259 17.64 10.88 55.64
CA GLU A 259 16.61 11.15 56.64
C GLU A 259 15.35 10.38 56.26
N GLY A 260 15.10 9.26 56.94
CA GLY A 260 13.94 8.41 56.67
C GLY A 260 13.81 7.23 57.63
N SER A 261 12.67 6.54 57.55
CA SER A 261 12.35 5.42 58.44
C SER A 261 13.22 4.20 58.16
N GLU A 262 13.50 3.37 59.17
CA GLU A 262 14.21 2.09 59.01
C GLU A 262 13.52 1.17 57.97
N LYS A 263 12.20 1.26 57.81
CA LYS A 263 11.47 0.54 56.76
C LYS A 263 11.86 1.01 55.35
N GLU A 264 12.11 2.31 55.18
CA GLU A 264 12.52 2.89 53.91
C GLU A 264 13.96 2.53 53.58
N LYS A 265 14.86 2.56 54.56
CA LYS A 265 16.24 2.09 54.40
C LYS A 265 16.28 0.63 53.95
N LYS A 266 15.50 -0.25 54.58
CA LYS A 266 15.36 -1.66 54.14
C LYS A 266 14.85 -1.78 52.72
N SER A 267 13.82 -1.01 52.35
CA SER A 267 13.29 -0.98 50.98
C SER A 267 14.35 -0.51 49.97
N LEU A 268 15.18 0.47 50.33
CA LEU A 268 16.28 0.94 49.50
C LEU A 268 17.36 -0.14 49.35
N THR A 269 17.76 -0.82 50.43
CA THR A 269 18.73 -1.92 50.34
C THR A 269 18.25 -3.03 49.41
N ILE A 270 16.97 -3.42 49.47
CA ILE A 270 16.40 -4.43 48.57
C ILE A 270 16.50 -3.96 47.11
N LYS A 271 16.06 -2.73 46.81
CA LYS A 271 16.14 -2.16 45.46
C LYS A 271 17.58 -2.03 44.95
N THR A 272 18.51 -1.62 45.81
CA THR A 272 19.93 -1.52 45.45
C THR A 272 20.52 -2.90 45.20
N ASN A 273 20.14 -3.92 45.99
CA ASN A 273 20.57 -5.31 45.75
C ASN A 273 20.04 -5.82 44.41
N GLU A 274 18.74 -5.64 44.12
CA GLU A 274 18.13 -5.99 42.83
C GLU A 274 18.85 -5.30 41.67
N LEU A 275 19.09 -3.99 41.78
CA LEU A 275 19.82 -3.22 40.78
C LEU A 275 21.24 -3.74 40.59
N SER A 276 21.96 -4.00 41.67
CA SER A 276 23.33 -4.53 41.60
C SER A 276 23.39 -5.91 40.94
N GLY A 277 22.38 -6.76 41.19
CA GLY A 277 22.21 -8.04 40.50
C GLY A 277 22.01 -7.86 39.00
N TRP A 278 21.08 -6.98 38.60
CA TRP A 278 20.84 -6.66 37.20
C TRP A 278 22.08 -6.07 36.51
N LEU A 279 22.84 -5.21 37.19
CA LEU A 279 24.08 -4.64 36.65
C LEU A 279 25.15 -5.71 36.43
N ASN A 280 25.27 -6.69 37.33
CA ASN A 280 26.21 -7.80 37.18
C ASN A 280 25.84 -8.69 35.98
N GLU A 281 24.55 -9.03 35.83
CA GLU A 281 24.04 -9.79 34.68
C GLU A 281 24.29 -9.04 33.36
N LEU A 282 24.00 -7.73 33.33
CA LEU A 282 24.26 -6.89 32.14
C LEU A 282 25.74 -6.79 31.81
N TRP A 283 26.61 -6.74 32.82
CA TRP A 283 28.05 -6.75 32.63
C TRP A 283 28.56 -8.06 32.03
N GLN A 284 28.00 -9.20 32.45
CA GLN A 284 28.29 -10.52 31.87
C GLN A 284 27.81 -10.61 30.42
N GLU A 285 26.56 -10.20 30.14
CA GLU A 285 26.01 -10.17 28.77
C GLU A 285 26.89 -9.37 27.80
N LEU A 286 27.43 -8.23 28.25
CA LEU A 286 28.30 -7.40 27.42
C LEU A 286 29.71 -7.99 27.25
N ASN A 287 30.16 -8.87 28.15
CA ASN A 287 31.47 -9.52 28.06
C ASN A 287 31.46 -10.81 27.24
N ASP A 288 30.34 -11.53 27.25
CA ASP A 288 30.19 -12.79 26.53
C ASP A 288 29.77 -12.58 25.05
N GLY A 289 29.32 -11.38 24.69
CA GLY A 289 28.98 -10.96 23.32
C GLY A 289 30.02 -10.04 22.68
#